data_AF-A0A2M7V0Q8-F1
#
_entry.id   AF-A0A2M7V0Q8-F1
#
_cell.length_a   1.000
_cell.length_b   1.000
_cell.length_c   1.000
_cell.angle_alpha   90.00
_cell.angle_beta   90.00
_cell.angle_gamma   90.00
#
_symmetry.space_group_name_H-M   'P 1'
#
loop_
_entity.id
_entity.type
_entity.pdbx_description
1 polymer ?
#
loop_
_entity_poly.entity_id
_entity_poly.type
_entity_poly.pdbx_seq_one_letter_code
_entity_poly.pdbx_strand_id
1 'polypeptide(L)' 'MIVNLRKSQIVGKIKTPPSKSYTHRALILAALAKGKNKIISPLTSDDTEATISCLKTLGIKIKKRKSRSDY' A
#
# COMPACT_ATOMS: atom_id res chain seq x y z
N MET A 1 -25.12 12.86 -0.27
CA MET A 1 -25.11 11.56 0.44
C MET A 1 -25.93 11.73 1.71
N ILE A 2 -26.98 10.91 1.91
CA ILE A 2 -27.76 10.89 3.16
C ILE A 2 -27.27 9.69 3.98
N VAL A 3 -26.91 9.89 5.25
CA VAL A 3 -26.42 8.84 6.15
C VAL A 3 -27.37 8.71 7.34
N ASN A 4 -27.78 7.49 7.66
CA ASN A 4 -28.61 7.18 8.83
C ASN A 4 -27.76 6.56 9.94
N LEU A 5 -27.88 7.10 11.16
CA LEU A 5 -27.16 6.65 12.35
C LEU A 5 -28.12 5.99 13.34
N ARG A 6 -27.75 4.81 13.84
CA ARG A 6 -28.44 4.09 14.92
C ARG A 6 -27.41 3.52 15.88
N LYS A 7 -27.75 3.39 17.16
CA LYS A 7 -26.87 2.75 18.16
C LYS A 7 -26.64 1.28 17.81
N SER A 8 -25.40 0.84 17.92
CA SER A 8 -25.01 -0.58 17.82
C SER A 8 -23.87 -0.88 18.80
N GLN A 9 -23.68 -2.16 19.14
CA GLN A 9 -22.48 -2.66 19.80
C GLN A 9 -21.63 -3.41 18.78
N ILE A 10 -20.31 -3.18 18.78
CA ILE A 10 -19.37 -3.80 17.85
C ILE A 10 -18.40 -4.68 18.63
N VAL A 11 -18.37 -5.97 18.30
CA VAL A 11 -17.40 -6.95 18.81
C VAL A 11 -16.84 -7.73 17.62
N GLY A 12 -15.52 -7.80 17.51
CA GLY A 12 -14.86 -8.52 16.42
C GLY A 12 -13.37 -8.21 16.33
N LYS A 13 -12.70 -8.90 15.41
CA LYS A 13 -11.30 -8.64 15.04
C LYS A 13 -11.27 -8.36 13.54
N ILE A 14 -10.53 -7.33 13.16
CA ILE A 14 -10.27 -7.01 11.76
C ILE A 14 -8.78 -6.90 11.52
N LYS A 15 -8.36 -7.18 10.29
CA LYS A 15 -7.01 -6.88 9.85
C LYS A 15 -7.00 -5.45 9.31
N THR A 16 -6.19 -4.59 9.91
CA THR A 16 -6.07 -3.21 9.43
C THR A 16 -5.34 -3.20 8.08
N PRO A 17 -5.73 -2.29 7.17
CA PRO A 17 -4.97 -2.10 5.94
C PRO A 17 -3.56 -1.59 6.26
N PRO A 18 -2.57 -1.85 5.39
CA PRO A 18 -1.23 -1.30 5.57
C PRO A 18 -1.23 0.24 5.60
N SER A 19 -0.26 0.82 6.30
CA SER A 19 -0.14 2.28 6.40
C SER A 19 0.28 2.90 5.07
N LYS A 20 -0.42 3.97 4.68
CA LYS A 20 -0.10 4.80 3.50
C LYS A 20 1.30 5.38 3.62
N SER A 21 1.59 6.10 4.69
CA SER A 21 2.89 6.73 4.93
C SER A 21 4.04 5.72 4.93
N TYR A 22 3.84 4.52 5.49
CA TYR A 22 4.88 3.49 5.48
C TYR A 22 5.09 2.92 4.08
N THR A 23 4.02 2.78 3.29
CA THR A 23 4.11 2.31 1.91
C THR A 23 4.94 3.28 1.05
N HIS A 24 4.69 4.59 1.14
CA HIS A 24 5.48 5.60 0.42
C HIS A 24 6.96 5.58 0.85
N ARG A 25 7.22 5.57 2.17
CA ARG A 25 8.60 5.53 2.70
C ARG A 25 9.32 4.27 2.25
N ALA A 26 8.68 3.11 2.30
CA ALA A 26 9.26 1.85 1.86
C ALA A 26 9.63 1.90 0.37
N LEU A 27 8.77 2.47 -0.47
CA LEU A 27 9.04 2.65 -1.90
C LEU A 27 10.27 3.52 -2.16
N ILE A 28 10.36 4.67 -1.47
CA ILE A 28 11.49 5.60 -1.61
C ILE A 28 12.79 4.95 -1.12
N LEU A 29 12.76 4.35 0.07
CA LEU A 29 13.93 3.66 0.63
C LEU A 29 14.39 2.51 -0.28
N ALA A 30 13.46 1.73 -0.83
CA ALA A 30 13.77 0.65 -1.76
C ALA A 30 14.36 1.15 -3.09
N ALA A 31 14.00 2.35 -3.54
CA ALA A 31 14.56 2.97 -4.74
C ALA A 31 15.98 3.50 -4.53
N LEU A 32 16.31 3.94 -3.32
CA LEU A 32 17.63 4.46 -2.95
C LEU A 32 18.61 3.35 -2.51
N ALA A 33 18.09 2.25 -1.97
CA ALA A 33 18.91 1.13 -1.50
C ALA A 33 19.57 0.38 -2.67
N LYS A 34 20.81 -0.07 -2.45
CA LYS A 34 21.54 -0.89 -3.42
C LYS A 34 20.91 -2.29 -3.54
N GLY A 35 20.89 -2.83 -4.76
CA GLY A 35 20.44 -4.19 -5.03
C GLY A 35 18.93 -4.31 -5.23
N LYS A 36 18.39 -5.52 -5.00
CA LYS A 36 16.99 -5.86 -5.27
C LYS A 36 16.18 -5.93 -3.98
N ASN A 37 15.22 -5.03 -3.86
CA ASN A 37 14.36 -4.91 -2.69
C ASN A 37 12.98 -5.55 -2.92
N LYS A 38 12.35 -6.03 -1.84
CA LYS A 38 10.98 -6.57 -1.84
C LYS A 38 10.17 -5.91 -0.73
N ILE A 39 9.07 -5.25 -1.11
CA ILE A 39 8.10 -4.68 -0.16
C ILE A 39 6.95 -5.67 -0.02
N ILE A 40 6.62 -6.01 1.23
CA ILE A 40 5.57 -6.99 1.58
C ILE A 40 4.34 -6.22 2.02
N SER A 41 3.16 -6.61 1.51
CA SER A 41 1.87 -6.02 1.83
C SER A 41 1.84 -4.48 1.79
N PRO A 42 2.28 -3.83 0.69
CA PRO A 42 2.10 -2.39 0.55
C PRO A 42 0.61 -2.03 0.45
N LEU A 43 0.23 -0.85 0.93
CA LEU A 43 -1.11 -0.32 0.70
C LEU A 43 -1.33 -0.12 -0.79
N THR A 44 -2.39 -0.69 -1.34
CA THR A 44 -2.81 -0.40 -2.72
C THR A 44 -3.78 0.79 -2.69
N SER A 45 -3.37 1.89 -3.30
CA SER A 45 -4.14 3.13 -3.38
C SER A 45 -3.64 3.96 -4.55
N ASP A 46 -4.44 4.92 -5.02
CA ASP A 46 -4.05 5.81 -6.13
C ASP A 46 -2.78 6.60 -5.81
N ASP A 47 -2.56 6.98 -4.55
CA ASP A 47 -1.33 7.64 -4.12
C ASP A 47 -0.10 6.72 -4.20
N THR A 48 -0.29 5.44 -3.85
CA THR A 48 0.75 4.42 -4.02
C THR A 48 1.07 4.25 -5.50
N GLU A 49 0.06 4.22 -6.36
CA GLU A 49 0.21 4.14 -7.81
C GLU A 49 0.97 5.33 -8.38
N ALA A 50 0.60 6.55 -7.97
CA ALA A 50 1.29 7.77 -8.37
C ALA A 50 2.77 7.74 -7.97
N THR A 51 3.09 7.26 -6.78
CA THR A 51 4.47 7.12 -6.30
C THR A 51 5.25 6.10 -7.12
N ILE A 52 4.65 4.94 -7.40
CA ILE A 52 5.28 3.91 -8.24
C ILE A 52 5.51 4.44 -9.65
N SER A 53 4.55 5.17 -10.22
CA SER A 53 4.68 5.80 -11.54
C SER A 53 5.84 6.78 -11.58
N CYS A 54 5.91 7.69 -10.60
CA CYS A 54 7.01 8.65 -10.46
C CYS A 54 8.38 7.94 -10.39
N LEU A 55 8.52 6.93 -9.52
CA LEU A 55 9.76 6.17 -9.41
C LEU A 55 10.14 5.45 -10.71
N LYS A 56 9.16 4.90 -11.45
CA LYS A 56 9.41 4.30 -12.76
C LYS A 56 9.90 5.33 -13.78
N THR A 57 9.31 6.54 -13.80
CA THR A 57 9.77 7.64 -14.66
C THR A 57 11.20 8.05 -14.33
N LEU A 58 11.60 7.97 -13.06
CA LEU A 58 12.98 8.18 -12.61
C LEU A 58 13.94 6.99 -12.93
N GLY A 59 13.47 5.99 -13.69
CA GLY A 59 14.29 4.85 -14.14
C GLY A 59 14.31 3.65 -13.19
N ILE A 60 13.55 3.68 -12.08
CA ILE A 60 13.50 2.56 -11.13
C ILE A 60 12.64 1.42 -11.67
N LYS A 61 13.21 0.22 -11.73
CA LYS A 61 12.52 -0.99 -12.19
C LYS A 61 11.64 -1.57 -11.07
N ILE A 62 10.34 -1.29 -11.11
CA ILE A 62 9.36 -1.81 -10.13
C ILE A 62 8.47 -2.87 -10.78
N LYS A 63 8.48 -4.09 -10.23
CA LYS A 63 7.58 -5.19 -10.62
C LYS A 63 6.60 -5.48 -9.50
N LYS A 64 5.30 -5.35 -9.80
CA LYS A 64 4.24 -5.82 -8.89
C LYS A 64 4.03 -7.31 -9.08
N ARG A 65 3.96 -8.04 -7.96
CA ARG A 65 3.44 -9.40 -7.94
C ARG A 65 2.09 -9.33 -7.25
N LYS A 66 1.03 -9.79 -7.92
CA LYS A 66 -0.22 -10.09 -7.23
C LYS A 66 0.06 -11.25 -6.29
N SER A 67 -0.10 -11.03 -4.99
CA SER A 67 -0.26 -12.15 -4.06
C SER A 67 -1.59 -12.80 -4.40
N ARG A 68 -1.55 -14.08 -4.74
CA ARG A 68 -2.74 -14.93 -4.76
C ARG A 68 -2.84 -15.44 -3.32
N SER A 69 -3.97 -15.20 -2.65
CA SER A 69 -4.20 -15.31 -1.18
C SER A 69 -3.98 -13.95 -0.47
N ASP A 70 -4.92 -13.41 0.33
CA ASP A 70 -5.98 -14.03 1.16
C ASP A 70 -7.23 -13.13 1.24
N TYR A 71 -8.41 -13.74 1.14
CA TYR A 71 -9.66 -13.21 1.74
C TYR A 71 -9.59 -13.37 3.26
#